data_AF-A0A4Y5P336-F1
#
_entry.id   AF-A0A4Y5P336-F1
#
_cell.length_a   1.000
_cell.length_b   1.000
_cell.length_c   1.000
_cell.angle_alpha   90.00
_cell.angle_beta   90.00
_cell.angle_gamma   90.00
#
_symmetry.space_group_name_H-M   'P 1'
#
loop_
_entity.id
_entity.type
_entity.pdbx_description
1 polymer ?
#
loop_
_entity_poly.entity_id
_entity_poly.type
_entity_poly.pdbx_seq_one_letter_code
_entity_poly.pdbx_strand_id
1 'polypeptide(L)'
;MMPHMLMSLIIPIFLLFIYLLTFYINENNSMTTEKLTPFECGFEPMSKMRMPFSIRFFILVLLFLIFDVEIALLFPFLSKMMMMQSLSLHLLFISFLSILLIGLLFEWNKGALEWQE
;
A
#
# COMPACT_ATOMS: atom_id res chain seq x y z
N MET A 1 25.26 -0.16 -11.01
CA MET A 1 24.12 0.61 -11.55
C MET A 1 23.53 -0.03 -12.81
N MET A 2 24.32 -0.30 -13.86
CA MET A 2 23.89 -1.06 -15.04
C MET A 2 23.20 -2.41 -14.78
N PRO A 3 23.70 -3.31 -13.90
CA PRO A 3 23.04 -4.61 -13.69
C PRO A 3 21.66 -4.49 -13.01
N HIS A 4 21.46 -3.48 -12.15
CA HIS A 4 20.17 -3.23 -11.50
C HIS A 4 19.13 -2.66 -12.48
N MET A 5 19.54 -1.74 -13.36
CA MET A 5 18.68 -1.24 -14.45
C MET A 5 18.29 -2.34 -15.44
N LEU A 6 19.21 -3.25 -15.75
CA LEU A 6 18.92 -4.40 -16.61
C LEU A 6 17.89 -5.32 -15.94
N MET A 7 18.05 -5.63 -14.65
CA MET A 7 17.08 -6.48 -13.96
C MET A 7 15.69 -5.86 -13.82
N SER A 8 15.58 -4.55 -13.60
CA SER A 8 14.26 -3.90 -13.54
C SER A 8 13.49 -3.97 -14.87
N LEU A 9 14.17 -4.13 -16.00
CA LEU A 9 13.55 -4.30 -17.32
C LEU A 9 13.29 -5.77 -17.67
N ILE A 10 14.20 -6.68 -17.29
CA ILE A 10 14.09 -8.11 -17.63
C ILE A 10 12.88 -8.76 -16.93
N ILE A 11 12.64 -8.43 -15.67
CA ILE A 11 11.57 -9.06 -14.86
C ILE A 11 10.17 -8.87 -15.49
N PRO A 12 9.69 -7.65 -15.81
CA PRO A 12 8.37 -7.47 -16.41
C PRO A 12 8.26 -8.09 -17.80
N ILE A 13 9.34 -8.08 -18.60
CA ILE A 13 9.37 -8.70 -19.93
C ILE A 13 9.22 -10.22 -19.80
N PHE A 14 9.89 -10.83 -18.82
CA PHE A 14 9.79 -12.26 -18.56
C PHE A 14 8.39 -12.66 -18.08
N LEU A 15 7.76 -11.87 -17.21
CA LEU A 15 6.38 -12.11 -16.79
C LEU A 15 5.39 -12.00 -17.96
N LEU A 16 5.56 -11.02 -18.83
CA LEU A 16 4.76 -10.89 -20.05
C LEU A 16 4.96 -12.08 -20.99
N PHE A 17 6.19 -12.56 -21.14
CA PHE A 17 6.51 -13.72 -21.96
C PHE A 17 5.83 -14.99 -21.44
N ILE A 18 5.86 -15.23 -20.12
CA ILE A 18 5.14 -16.34 -19.49
C ILE A 18 3.64 -16.22 -19.76
N TYR A 19 3.06 -15.03 -19.59
CA TYR A 19 1.65 -14.80 -19.88
C TYR A 19 1.28 -15.16 -21.33
N LEU A 20 2.07 -14.69 -22.30
CA LEU A 20 1.85 -14.99 -23.73
C LEU A 20 2.01 -16.48 -24.04
N LEU A 21 2.98 -17.16 -23.42
CA LEU A 21 3.12 -18.61 -23.53
C LEU A 21 1.88 -19.34 -23.01
N THR A 22 1.37 -18.97 -21.82
CA THR A 22 0.16 -19.59 -21.27
C THR A 22 -1.06 -19.32 -22.13
N PHE A 23 -1.17 -18.13 -22.72
CA PHE A 23 -2.24 -17.80 -23.66
C PHE A 23 -2.16 -18.64 -24.95
N TYR A 24 -0.96 -18.82 -25.50
CA TYR A 24 -0.75 -19.61 -26.71
C TYR A 24 -0.99 -21.12 -26.48
N ILE A 25 -0.62 -21.65 -25.31
CA ILE A 25 -0.83 -23.06 -24.95
C ILE A 25 -2.29 -23.35 -24.59
N ASN A 26 -3.10 -22.34 -24.24
CA ASN A 26 -4.48 -22.54 -23.82
C ASN A 26 -5.39 -22.99 -24.98
N GLU A 27 -5.45 -24.30 -25.19
CA GLU A 27 -6.21 -24.96 -26.26
C GLU A 27 -7.73 -25.03 -25.96
N ASN A 28 -8.15 -24.77 -24.72
CA ASN A 28 -9.53 -24.92 -24.25
C ASN A 28 -10.22 -23.57 -23.94
N ASN A 29 -10.31 -22.69 -24.95
CA ASN A 29 -11.14 -21.48 -24.90
C ASN A 29 -12.66 -21.75 -25.01
N SER A 30 -13.14 -22.89 -24.51
CA SER A 30 -14.58 -23.14 -24.37
C SER A 30 -15.12 -22.30 -23.22
N MET A 31 -15.50 -21.08 -23.56
CA MET A 31 -16.20 -20.14 -22.68
C MET A 31 -17.64 -20.61 -22.46
N THR A 32 -17.83 -21.61 -21.60
CA THR A 32 -19.16 -21.99 -21.14
C THR A 32 -19.67 -20.93 -20.16
N THR A 33 -20.97 -20.67 -20.18
CA THR A 33 -21.60 -19.69 -19.27
C THR A 33 -21.27 -19.96 -17.81
N GLU A 34 -21.21 -21.23 -17.41
CA GLU A 34 -20.86 -21.65 -16.04
C GLU A 34 -19.40 -21.35 -15.64
N LYS A 35 -18.45 -21.34 -16.59
CA LYS A 35 -17.06 -20.91 -16.33
C LYS A 35 -16.93 -19.39 -16.22
N LEU A 36 -17.85 -18.65 -16.84
CA LEU A 36 -17.87 -17.19 -16.85
C LEU A 36 -18.66 -16.59 -15.68
N THR A 37 -19.51 -17.38 -15.01
CA THR A 37 -20.20 -16.98 -13.79
C THR A 37 -19.28 -17.08 -12.57
N PRO A 38 -19.40 -16.18 -11.58
CA PRO A 38 -18.63 -16.28 -10.35
C PRO A 38 -18.91 -17.60 -9.64
N PHE A 39 -17.86 -18.18 -9.09
CA PHE A 39 -17.92 -19.48 -8.44
C PHE A 39 -18.42 -19.33 -7.00
N GLU A 40 -19.73 -19.13 -6.84
CA GLU A 40 -20.42 -19.25 -5.55
C GLU A 40 -21.93 -19.22 -5.81
N CYS A 41 -22.63 -20.30 -5.46
CA CYS A 41 -24.08 -20.52 -5.41
C CYS A 41 -25.03 -19.33 -5.73
N GLY A 42 -24.97 -18.78 -6.94
CA GLY A 42 -25.87 -17.72 -7.40
C GLY A 42 -25.68 -16.33 -6.77
N PHE A 43 -24.52 -16.04 -6.14
CA PHE A 43 -24.22 -14.65 -5.75
C PHE A 43 -23.77 -13.87 -6.98
N GLU A 44 -24.60 -12.94 -7.45
CA GLU A 44 -24.18 -11.97 -8.46
C GLU A 44 -23.07 -11.08 -7.89
N PRO A 45 -21.92 -10.92 -8.58
CA PRO A 45 -20.79 -10.14 -8.08
C PRO A 45 -21.07 -8.62 -8.16
N MET A 46 -22.25 -8.25 -8.67
CA MET A 46 -22.75 -6.88 -8.67
C MET A 46 -23.56 -6.63 -7.39
N SER A 47 -22.91 -6.78 -6.23
CA SER A 47 -23.39 -6.02 -5.08
C SER A 47 -23.37 -4.54 -5.48
N LYS A 48 -24.51 -3.86 -5.31
CA LYS A 48 -24.75 -2.49 -5.79
C LYS A 48 -23.49 -1.63 -5.62
N MET A 49 -23.10 -0.86 -6.64
CA MET A 49 -21.95 0.08 -6.66
C MET A 49 -21.93 1.11 -5.50
N ARG A 50 -22.95 1.11 -4.64
CA ARG A 50 -23.14 1.98 -3.46
C ARG A 50 -23.27 1.22 -2.14
N MET A 51 -22.87 -0.05 -2.09
CA MET A 51 -22.74 -0.74 -0.81
C MET A 51 -21.68 0.01 0.01
N PRO A 52 -22.03 0.58 1.18
CA PRO A 52 -21.06 1.30 1.98
C PRO A 52 -19.95 0.33 2.38
N PHE A 53 -18.76 0.58 1.84
CA PHE A 53 -17.55 -0.08 2.28
C PHE A 53 -17.28 0.31 3.74
N SER A 54 -16.58 -0.55 4.48
CA SER A 54 -16.36 -0.27 5.89
C SER A 54 -15.53 1.02 6.04
N ILE A 55 -16.06 1.99 6.79
CA ILE A 55 -15.40 3.27 7.07
C ILE A 55 -14.04 3.04 7.77
N ARG A 56 -13.89 1.91 8.47
CA ARG A 56 -12.65 1.52 9.15
C ARG A 56 -11.50 1.30 8.16
N PHE A 57 -11.74 0.62 7.03
CA PHE A 57 -10.71 0.46 6.00
C PHE A 57 -10.32 1.80 5.37
N PHE A 58 -11.28 2.72 5.21
CA PHE A 58 -10.99 4.07 4.74
C PHE A 58 -10.08 4.84 5.71
N ILE A 59 -10.37 4.77 7.02
CA ILE A 59 -9.54 5.40 8.07
C ILE A 59 -8.13 4.80 8.07
N LEU A 60 -8.00 3.48 7.90
CA LEU A 60 -6.70 2.81 7.82
C LEU A 60 -5.87 3.31 6.63
N VAL A 61 -6.47 3.40 5.42
CA VAL A 61 -5.78 3.91 4.23
C VAL A 61 -5.38 5.38 4.40
N LEU A 62 -6.25 6.21 4.98
CA LEU A 62 -5.95 7.60 5.26
C LEU A 62 -4.77 7.73 6.24
N LEU A 63 -4.80 6.97 7.32
CA LEU A 63 -3.77 6.94 8.35
C LEU A 63 -2.43 6.45 7.78
N PHE A 64 -2.45 5.41 6.95
CA PHE A 64 -1.26 4.93 6.24
C PHE A 64 -0.66 6.01 5.33
N LEU A 65 -1.50 6.72 4.58
CA LEU A 65 -1.05 7.80 3.69
C LEU A 65 -0.37 8.93 4.47
N ILE A 66 -0.94 9.32 5.62
CA ILE A 66 -0.35 10.36 6.48
C ILE A 66 1.00 9.89 7.02
N PHE A 67 1.08 8.67 7.59
CA PHE A 67 2.35 8.14 8.12
C PHE A 67 3.43 7.96 7.04
N ASP A 68 3.06 7.62 5.80
CA ASP A 68 4.00 7.52 4.68
C ASP A 68 4.62 8.89 4.34
N VAL A 69 3.79 9.94 4.31
CA VAL A 69 4.27 11.32 4.11
C VAL A 69 5.16 11.79 5.27
N GLU A 70 4.83 11.44 6.50
CA GLU A 70 5.64 11.79 7.67
C GLU A 70 7.03 11.13 7.62
N ILE A 71 7.10 9.85 7.25
CA ILE A 71 8.38 9.12 7.09
C ILE A 71 9.19 9.70 5.92
N ALA A 72 8.54 10.06 4.82
CA ALA A 72 9.19 10.72 3.68
C ALA A 72 9.85 12.06 4.09
N LEU A 73 9.24 12.81 5.02
CA LEU A 73 9.80 14.04 5.57
C LEU A 73 10.94 13.79 6.59
N LEU A 74 10.89 12.68 7.33
CA LEU A 74 11.95 12.30 8.28
C LEU A 74 13.28 11.98 7.57
N PHE A 75 13.23 11.35 6.39
CA PHE A 75 14.40 10.90 5.66
C PHE A 75 15.44 12.00 5.35
N PRO A 76 15.07 13.12 4.68
CA PRO A 76 16.01 14.22 4.44
C PRO A 76 16.48 14.87 5.76
N PHE A 77 15.64 14.90 6.79
CA PHE A 77 16.01 15.46 8.09
C PHE A 77 17.14 14.65 8.75
N LEU A 78 17.02 13.32 8.76
CA LEU A 78 18.06 12.40 9.26
C LEU A 78 19.38 12.59 8.50
N SER A 79 19.34 12.71 7.17
CA SER A 79 20.56 12.98 6.38
C SER A 79 21.22 14.30 6.76
N LYS A 80 20.44 15.34 7.05
CA LYS A 80 20.95 16.66 7.44
C LYS A 80 21.54 16.65 8.85
N MET A 81 20.96 15.90 9.78
CA MET A 81 21.53 15.73 11.12
C MET A 81 22.89 15.03 11.09
N MET A 82 23.08 14.05 10.20
CA MET A 82 24.38 13.39 10.03
C MET A 82 25.46 14.35 9.49
N MET A 83 25.08 15.31 8.63
CA MET A 83 26.02 16.28 8.07
C MET A 83 26.27 17.49 8.98
N MET A 84 25.26 17.94 9.74
CA MET A 84 25.34 19.14 10.58
C MET A 84 24.89 18.83 12.01
N GLN A 85 25.84 18.74 12.93
CA GLN A 85 25.56 18.53 14.34
C GLN A 85 25.32 19.87 15.04
N SER A 86 24.08 20.37 14.96
CA SER A 86 23.64 21.56 15.71
C SER A 86 22.57 21.21 16.74
N LEU A 87 22.63 21.85 17.91
CA LEU A 87 21.67 21.64 18.99
C LEU A 87 20.23 22.01 18.56
N SER A 88 20.08 23.05 17.74
CA SER A 88 18.78 23.49 17.22
C SER A 88 18.13 22.46 16.30
N LEU A 89 18.91 21.80 15.43
CA LEU A 89 18.39 20.71 14.58
C LEU A 89 17.96 19.49 15.43
N HIS A 90 18.69 19.17 16.50
CA HIS A 90 18.31 18.08 17.41
C HIS A 90 17.01 18.40 18.15
N LEU A 91 16.86 19.65 18.64
CA LEU A 91 15.63 20.07 19.31
C LEU A 91 14.43 20.06 18.37
N LEU A 92 14.60 20.49 17.11
CA LEU A 92 13.57 20.42 16.08
C LEU A 92 13.18 18.97 15.73
N PHE A 93 14.15 18.05 15.70
CA PHE A 93 13.87 16.63 15.47
C PHE A 93 13.02 16.02 16.59
N ILE A 94 13.41 16.28 17.84
CA ILE A 94 12.73 15.76 19.02
C ILE A 94 11.32 16.35 19.11
N SER A 95 11.14 17.63 18.81
CA SER A 95 9.81 18.25 18.80
C SER A 95 8.94 17.72 17.66
N PHE A 96 9.51 17.45 16.48
CA PHE A 96 8.78 16.83 15.39
C PHE A 96 8.33 15.41 15.75
N LEU A 97 9.23 14.57 16.27
CA LEU A 97 8.89 13.21 16.72
C LEU A 97 7.85 13.20 17.86
N SER A 98 7.91 14.16 18.80
CA SER A 98 6.93 14.21 19.88
C SER A 98 5.53 14.54 19.38
N ILE A 99 5.40 15.44 18.39
CA ILE A 99 4.12 15.75 17.75
C ILE A 99 3.55 14.50 17.07
N LEU A 100 4.37 13.75 16.33
CA LEU A 100 3.95 12.50 15.68
C LEU A 100 3.47 11.45 16.68
N LEU A 101 4.23 11.24 17.75
CA LEU A 101 3.87 10.30 18.82
C LEU A 101 2.56 10.68 19.50
N ILE A 102 2.34 11.97 19.78
CA ILE A 102 1.10 12.45 20.39
C ILE A 102 -0.09 12.25 19.45
N GLY A 103 0.08 12.52 18.14
CA GLY A 103 -0.95 12.26 17.13
C GLY A 103 -1.37 10.79 17.08
N LEU A 104 -0.40 9.88 17.03
CA LEU A 104 -0.65 8.44 17.02
C LEU A 104 -1.34 7.97 18.31
N LEU A 105 -0.90 8.45 19.48
CA LEU A 105 -1.54 8.12 20.75
C LEU A 105 -3.00 8.63 20.82
N PHE A 106 -3.27 9.81 20.26
CA PHE A 106 -4.63 10.34 20.18
C PHE A 106 -5.54 9.46 19.31
N GLU A 107 -5.06 9.03 18.14
CA GLU A 107 -5.81 8.16 17.23
C GLU A 107 -6.03 6.76 17.83
N TRP A 108 -5.04 6.22 18.54
CA TRP A 108 -5.18 4.96 19.25
C TRP A 108 -6.25 5.06 20.35
N ASN A 109 -6.22 6.10 21.18
CA ASN A 109 -7.24 6.31 22.21
C ASN A 109 -8.66 6.49 21.63
N LYS A 110 -8.78 6.86 20.35
CA LYS A 110 -10.06 6.94 19.64
C LYS A 110 -10.55 5.59 19.09
N GLY A 111 -9.79 4.51 19.27
CA GLY A 111 -10.11 3.19 18.77
C GLY A 111 -10.05 3.08 17.24
N ALA A 112 -9.38 4.02 16.56
CA ALA A 112 -9.24 3.99 15.10
C ALA A 112 -8.41 2.77 14.62
N LEU A 113 -7.57 2.24 15.51
CA LEU A 113 -6.66 1.12 15.28
C LEU A 113 -7.17 -0.22 15.85
N GLU A 114 -8.25 -0.20 16.63
CA GLU A 114 -8.76 -1.41 17.28
C GLU A 114 -9.62 -2.23 16.32
N TRP A 115 -9.26 -3.50 16.17
CA TRP A 115 -10.08 -4.49 15.49
C TRP A 115 -11.04 -5.10 16.51
N GLN A 116 -12.34 -4.91 16.27
CA GLN A 116 -13.36 -5.80 16.82
C GLN A 116 -13.63 -6.86 15.76
N GLU A 117 -13.49 -8.13 16.16
CA GLU A 117 -13.99 -9.28 15.40
C GLU A 117 -15.47 -9.12 15.03
#